data_AF-A0A928FJZ6-F1
#
_entry.id   AF-A0A928FJZ6-F1
#
_cell.length_a   1.000
_cell.length_b   1.000
_cell.length_c   1.000
_cell.angle_alpha   90.00
_cell.angle_beta   90.00
_cell.angle_gamma   90.00
#
_symmetry.space_group_name_H-M   'P 1'
#
loop_
_entity.id
_entity.type
_entity.pdbx_description
1 polymer ?
#
loop_
_entity_poly.entity_id
_entity_poly.type
_entity_poly.pdbx_seq_one_letter_code
_entity_poly.pdbx_strand_id
1 'polypeptide(L)'
;MVFAKTVQLQSDDRKATFHNVTEEVKTAVLESGIKMGIINVSTPHTTCSVCTQELAFDCCVTGLETLQQDFVEALQKIMPDCVREGIYLHPGP
;
A
#
# COMPACT_ATOMS: atom_id res chain seq x y z
N MET A 1 1.72 17.72 -21.51
CA MET A 1 0.46 17.73 -20.75
C MET A 1 0.72 16.99 -19.45
N VAL A 2 0.29 17.53 -18.31
CA VAL A 2 0.47 16.92 -16.99
C VAL A 2 -0.91 16.83 -16.35
N PHE A 3 -1.26 15.65 -15.84
CA PHE A 3 -2.50 15.39 -15.14
C PHE A 3 -2.16 14.84 -13.75
N ALA A 4 -2.86 15.30 -12.73
CA ALA A 4 -2.66 14.86 -11.35
C ALA A 4 -4.03 14.61 -10.70
N LYS A 5 -4.13 13.49 -9.97
CA LYS A 5 -5.32 13.09 -9.23
C LYS A 5 -4.89 12.52 -7.88
N THR A 6 -5.66 12.85 -6.85
CA THR A 6 -5.46 12.32 -5.50
C THR A 6 -6.50 11.25 -5.22
N VAL A 7 -6.06 10.11 -4.70
CA VAL A 7 -6.92 9.05 -4.18
C VAL A 7 -6.84 9.09 -2.66
N GLN A 8 -7.99 9.21 -2.00
CA GLN A 8 -8.06 9.19 -0.54
C GLN A 8 -8.32 7.76 -0.08
N LEU A 9 -7.51 7.28 0.86
CA LEU A 9 -7.58 5.93 1.41
C LEU A 9 -7.60 6.01 2.94
N GLN A 10 -8.28 5.05 3.56
CA GLN A 10 -8.32 4.91 5.01
C GLN A 10 -8.01 3.46 5.36
N SER A 11 -6.91 3.24 6.06
CA SER A 11 -6.51 1.92 6.55
C SER A 11 -7.31 1.54 7.80
N ASP A 12 -7.38 0.23 8.06
CA ASP A 12 -7.92 -0.30 9.30
C ASP A 12 -6.98 0.01 10.47
N ASP A 13 -7.54 0.14 11.67
CA ASP A 13 -6.74 0.44 12.87
C ASP A 13 -5.82 -0.74 13.23
N ARG A 14 -4.55 -0.44 13.50
CA ARG A 14 -3.51 -1.37 13.99
C ARG A 14 -3.26 -2.61 13.12
N LYS A 15 -3.60 -2.58 11.84
CA LYS A 15 -3.36 -3.69 10.91
C LYS A 15 -2.81 -3.17 9.58
N ALA A 16 -1.94 -3.95 8.96
CA ALA A 16 -1.55 -3.72 7.57
C ALA A 16 -2.78 -3.86 6.65
N THR A 17 -3.12 -2.79 5.94
CA THR A 17 -4.23 -2.76 4.99
C THR A 17 -3.69 -2.60 3.57
N PHE A 18 -4.15 -3.46 2.66
CA PHE A 18 -3.83 -3.38 1.24
C PHE A 18 -5.02 -2.79 0.49
N HIS A 19 -4.82 -1.64 -0.13
CA HIS A 19 -5.83 -1.02 -1.00
C HIS A 19 -5.44 -1.27 -2.45
N ASN A 20 -6.31 -1.97 -3.19
CA ASN A 20 -6.14 -2.09 -4.64
C ASN A 20 -6.66 -0.81 -5.32
N VAL A 21 -5.73 0.05 -5.77
CA VAL A 21 -6.04 1.32 -6.43
C VAL A 21 -6.02 1.23 -7.97
N THR A 22 -6.04 0.02 -8.53
CA THR A 22 -5.87 -0.19 -9.98
C THR A 22 -6.95 0.50 -10.80
N GLU A 23 -8.20 0.46 -10.36
CA GLU A 23 -9.32 1.07 -11.08
C GLU A 23 -9.30 2.60 -11.00
N GLU A 24 -8.90 3.16 -9.87
CA GLU A 24 -8.69 4.60 -9.68
C GLU A 24 -7.57 5.11 -10.60
N VAL A 25 -6.48 4.36 -10.72
CA VAL A 25 -5.38 4.68 -11.64
C VAL A 25 -5.83 4.59 -13.10
N LYS A 26 -6.54 3.53 -13.49
CA LYS A 26 -7.12 3.42 -14.86
C LYS A 26 -8.05 4.58 -15.16
N THR A 27 -8.90 4.96 -14.22
CA THR A 27 -9.81 6.09 -14.34
C THR A 27 -9.03 7.40 -14.51
N ALA A 28 -7.98 7.63 -13.72
CA ALA A 28 -7.10 8.79 -13.86
C ALA A 28 -6.44 8.87 -15.24
N VAL A 29 -6.01 7.74 -15.81
CA VAL A 29 -5.44 7.68 -17.16
C VAL A 29 -6.47 8.04 -18.21
N LEU A 30 -7.69 7.51 -18.12
CA LEU A 30 -8.78 7.83 -19.04
C LEU A 30 -9.15 9.32 -18.99
N GLU A 31 -9.29 9.88 -17.79
CA GLU A 31 -9.58 11.31 -17.56
C GLU A 31 -8.47 12.22 -18.09
N SER A 32 -7.21 11.78 -18.03
CA SER A 32 -6.07 12.57 -18.50
C SER A 32 -6.05 12.81 -20.01
N GLY A 33 -6.71 11.93 -20.80
CA GLY A 33 -6.66 11.96 -22.26
C GLY A 33 -5.29 11.62 -22.88
N ILE A 34 -4.27 11.32 -22.06
CA ILE A 34 -2.91 11.00 -22.52
C ILE A 34 -2.90 9.61 -23.18
N LYS A 35 -2.40 9.53 -24.43
CA LYS A 35 -2.35 8.28 -25.19
C LYS A 35 -1.06 7.49 -25.02
N MET A 36 0.05 8.17 -24.76
CA MET A 36 1.37 7.57 -24.56
C MET A 36 2.17 8.46 -23.61
N GLY A 37 2.74 7.86 -22.56
CA GLY A 37 3.45 8.60 -21.53
C GLY A 37 3.81 7.71 -20.34
N ILE A 38 4.12 8.35 -19.21
CA ILE A 38 4.47 7.71 -17.95
C ILE A 38 3.42 8.09 -16.91
N ILE A 39 3.09 7.13 -16.03
CA ILE A 39 2.24 7.35 -14.87
C ILE A 39 3.12 7.17 -13.63
N ASN A 40 3.06 8.12 -12.71
CA ASN A 40 3.68 8.01 -11.40
C ASN A 40 2.58 7.87 -10.35
N VAL A 41 2.60 6.78 -9.58
CA VAL A 41 1.70 6.55 -8.45
C VAL A 41 2.55 6.56 -7.20
N SER A 42 2.33 7.54 -6.33
CA SER A 42 3.17 7.77 -5.16
C SER A 42 2.34 8.24 -3.97
N THR A 43 2.87 8.04 -2.77
CA THR A 43 2.30 8.49 -1.51
C THR A 43 3.21 9.55 -0.90
N PRO A 44 2.66 10.64 -0.32
CA PRO A 44 3.45 11.61 0.44
C PRO A 44 3.75 11.13 1.88
N HIS A 45 3.21 9.98 2.30
CA HIS A 45 3.40 9.44 3.65
C HIS A 45 4.65 8.54 3.73
N THR A 46 5.33 8.57 4.88
CA THR A 46 6.57 7.81 5.11
C THR A 46 6.35 6.41 5.69
N THR A 47 5.11 6.07 6.05
CA THR A 47 4.73 4.81 6.72
C THR A 47 3.86 3.91 5.85
N CYS A 48 3.71 4.22 4.56
CA CYS A 48 3.05 3.36 3.58
C CYS A 48 3.80 3.38 2.25
N SER A 49 3.47 2.44 1.36
CA SER A 49 4.13 2.29 0.07
C SER A 49 3.12 1.97 -1.02
N VAL A 50 3.48 2.30 -2.27
CA VAL A 50 2.80 1.81 -3.46
C VAL A 50 3.62 0.64 -4.00
N CYS A 51 2.96 -0.49 -4.24
CA CYS A 51 3.59 -1.68 -4.82
C CYS A 51 2.71 -2.28 -5.91
N THR A 52 3.35 -2.98 -6.86
CA THR A 52 2.68 -3.82 -7.84
C THR A 52 2.77 -5.28 -7.40
N GLN A 53 1.63 -5.94 -7.27
CA GLN A 53 1.55 -7.33 -6.80
C GLN A 53 0.51 -8.10 -7.62
N GLU A 54 0.64 -9.42 -7.66
CA GLU A 54 -0.38 -10.33 -8.19
C GLU A 54 -1.60 -10.42 -7.24
N LEU A 55 -2.79 -10.55 -7.81
CA LEU A 55 -4.02 -10.81 -7.05
C LEU A 55 -4.04 -12.29 -6.65
N ALA A 56 -4.06 -12.58 -5.34
CA ALA A 56 -4.29 -13.94 -4.87
C ALA A 56 -5.80 -14.23 -4.82
N PHE A 57 -6.19 -15.45 -5.22
CA PHE A 57 -7.61 -15.84 -5.24
C PHE A 57 -8.14 -16.27 -3.86
N ASP A 58 -7.24 -16.69 -2.97
CA ASP A 58 -7.58 -17.19 -1.64
C ASP A 58 -7.34 -16.13 -0.57
N CYS A 59 -8.20 -16.11 0.45
CA CYS A 59 -8.07 -15.26 1.62
C CYS A 59 -7.70 -16.07 2.87
N CYS A 60 -6.82 -15.50 3.69
CA CYS A 60 -6.51 -16.00 5.02
C CYS A 60 -7.60 -15.65 6.03
N VAL A 61 -7.54 -16.27 7.22
CA VAL A 61 -8.43 -15.95 8.36
C VAL A 61 -8.31 -14.50 8.83
N THR A 62 -7.20 -13.84 8.49
CA THR A 62 -6.97 -12.42 8.74
C THR A 62 -7.75 -11.52 7.78
N GLY A 63 -8.38 -12.06 6.74
CA GLY A 63 -9.04 -11.31 5.67
C GLY A 63 -8.09 -10.72 4.63
N LEU A 64 -6.78 -10.94 4.77
CA LEU A 64 -5.80 -10.64 3.72
C LEU A 64 -5.78 -11.77 2.68
N GLU A 65 -5.43 -11.43 1.45
CA GLU A 65 -5.06 -12.45 0.46
C GLU A 65 -3.83 -13.25 0.94
N THR A 66 -3.71 -14.50 0.53
CA THR A 66 -2.58 -15.36 0.93
C THR A 66 -1.22 -14.73 0.64
N LEU A 67 -1.05 -14.14 -0.54
CA LEU A 67 0.20 -13.46 -0.89
C LEU A 67 0.46 -12.18 -0.07
N GLN A 68 -0.60 -11.46 0.30
CA GLN A 68 -0.50 -10.29 1.19
C GLN A 68 -0.11 -10.71 2.61
N GLN A 69 -0.66 -11.83 3.09
CA GLN A 69 -0.30 -12.41 4.38
C GLN A 69 1.18 -12.82 4.39
N ASP A 70 1.65 -13.54 3.38
CA ASP A 70 3.06 -13.92 3.24
C ASP A 70 3.99 -12.71 3.22
N PHE A 71 3.57 -11.64 2.53
CA PHE A 71 4.34 -10.40 2.46
C PHE A 71 4.47 -9.72 3.84
N VAL A 72 3.37 -9.63 4.60
CA VAL A 72 3.39 -9.09 5.97
C VAL A 72 4.27 -9.93 6.88
N GLU A 73 4.13 -11.26 6.83
CA GLU A 73 4.94 -12.17 7.66
C GLU A 73 6.43 -12.13 7.31
N ALA A 74 6.77 -11.97 6.03
CA ALA A 74 8.15 -11.79 5.60
C ALA A 74 8.73 -10.47 6.13
N LEU A 75 7.97 -9.37 6.04
CA LEU A 75 8.40 -8.08 6.57
C LEU A 75 8.56 -8.10 8.10
N GLN A 76 7.64 -8.71 8.84
CA GLN A 76 7.72 -8.81 10.31
C GLN A 76 8.98 -9.54 10.80
N LYS A 77 9.53 -10.48 10.01
CA LYS A 77 10.80 -11.14 10.34
C LYS A 77 12.01 -10.21 10.21
N ILE A 78 11.93 -9.23 9.31
CA ILE A 78 13.02 -8.28 9.03
C ILE A 78 12.86 -7.01 9.89
N MET A 79 11.63 -6.56 10.06
CA MET A 79 11.21 -5.36 10.80
C MET A 79 10.05 -5.74 11.73
N PRO A 80 10.35 -6.18 12.98
CA PRO A 80 9.33 -6.62 13.93
C PRO A 80 8.37 -5.50 14.35
N ASP A 81 7.19 -5.86 14.85
CA ASP A 81 6.25 -4.87 15.37
C ASP A 81 6.77 -4.19 16.64
N CYS A 82 6.49 -2.89 16.80
CA CYS A 82 6.87 -2.09 17.97
C CYS A 82 5.95 -2.37 19.17
N VAL A 83 6.06 -3.57 19.76
CA VAL A 83 5.18 -4.02 20.85
C VAL A 83 5.61 -3.58 22.25
N ARG A 84 6.82 -3.03 22.41
CA ARG A 84 7.35 -2.49 23.67
C ARG A 84 8.40 -1.42 23.42
N GLU A 85 8.65 -0.61 24.43
CA GLU A 85 9.74 0.36 24.44
C GLU A 85 11.11 -0.33 24.20
N GLY A 86 11.97 0.34 23.43
CA GLY A 86 13.32 -0.12 23.13
C GLY A 86 13.45 -1.06 21.93
N ILE A 87 12.36 -1.45 21.26
CA ILE A 87 12.42 -2.14 19.95
C ILE A 87 12.84 -1.14 18.87
N TYR A 88 12.19 0.03 18.85
CA TYR A 88 12.58 1.15 18.01
C TYR A 88 12.81 2.38 18.89
N LEU A 89 13.75 3.23 18.47
CA LEU A 89 14.03 4.51 19.11
C LEU A 89 13.16 5.65 18.54
N HIS A 90 12.36 5.37 17.50
CA HIS A 90 11.48 6.33 16.82
C HIS A 90 10.00 5.99 17.09
N PRO A 91 9.12 7.01 17.19
CA PRO A 91 9.45 8.42 17.36
C PRO A 91 10.16 8.58 18.70
N GLY A 92 11.18 9.44 18.77
CA GLY A 92 11.87 9.69 20.04
C GLY A 92 10.86 10.06 21.14
N PRO A 93 11.26 10.01 22.42
CA PRO A 93 10.39 10.44 23.52
C PRO A 93 9.80 11.84 23.31
#